data_AF-A0A859FEG6-F1
#
_entry.id   AF-A0A859FEG6-F1
#
_cell.length_a   1.000
_cell.length_b   1.000
_cell.length_c   1.000
_cell.angle_alpha   90.00
_cell.angle_beta   90.00
_cell.angle_gamma   90.00
#
_symmetry.space_group_name_H-M   'P 1'
#
loop_
_entity.id
_entity.type
_entity.pdbx_description
1 polymer ?
#
loop_
_entity_poly.entity_id
_entity_poly.type
_entity_poly.pdbx_seq_one_letter_code
_entity_poly.pdbx_strand_id
1 'polypeptide(L)' 'METDLECYIKKVSIELRNFPEFDYIHLVSYLSIEYKERVLGEYRLYFTLEGDVDDSDFIMY' A
#
# COMPACT_ATOMS: atom_id res chain seq x y z
N MET A 1 8.12 21.03 16.58
CA MET A 1 6.69 21.06 16.20
C MET A 1 6.37 19.63 15.83
N GLU A 2 5.52 18.97 16.60
CA GLU A 2 4.99 17.66 16.23
C GLU A 2 4.22 17.84 14.91
N THR A 3 4.65 17.12 13.88
CA THR A 3 3.83 16.91 12.69
C THR A 3 2.71 15.96 13.08
N ASP A 4 1.51 16.50 13.27
CA ASP A 4 0.32 15.72 13.63
C ASP A 4 -0.08 14.69 12.56
N LEU A 5 0.45 14.81 11.33
CA LEU A 5 0.25 13.88 10.22
C LEU A 5 1.53 13.05 10.01
N GLU A 6 1.39 11.73 10.10
CA GLU A 6 2.46 10.77 9.88
C GLU A 6 2.12 9.86 8.69
N CYS A 7 3.10 9.66 7.81
CA CYS A 7 3.01 8.71 6.71
C CYS A 7 4.20 7.76 6.78
N TYR A 8 3.94 6.46 6.87
CA TYR A 8 5.00 5.47 6.97
C TYR A 8 4.60 4.12 6.35
N ILE A 9 5.59 3.37 5.86
CA ILE A 9 5.36 2.03 5.34
C ILE A 9 5.10 1.11 6.52
N LYS A 10 3.85 0.69 6.67
CA LYS A 10 3.40 -0.18 7.76
C LYS A 10 3.67 -1.65 7.46
N LYS A 11 3.62 -2.02 6.19
CA LYS A 11 3.76 -3.40 5.74
C LYS A 11 4.31 -3.44 4.33
N VAL A 12 5.07 -4.48 4.04
CA VAL A 12 5.36 -4.93 2.67
C VAL A 12 4.96 -6.41 2.59
N SER A 13 4.26 -6.82 1.53
CA SER A 13 3.82 -8.20 1.32
C SER A 13 4.07 -8.65 -0.11
N ILE A 14 4.04 -9.96 -0.33
CA ILE A 14 3.90 -10.53 -1.67
C ILE A 14 2.47 -11.07 -1.75
N GLU A 15 1.69 -10.60 -2.71
CA GLU A 15 0.33 -11.08 -2.96
C GLU A 15 0.31 -11.95 -4.22
N LEU A 16 -0.20 -13.17 -4.07
CA LEU A 16 -0.55 -14.05 -5.18
C LEU A 16 -2.06 -13.92 -5.40
N ARG A 17 -2.47 -13.26 -6.50
CA ARG A 17 -3.88 -13.10 -6.84
C ARG A 17 -4.20 -14.03 -8.01
N ASN A 18 -5.26 -14.83 -7.84
CA ASN A 18 -5.80 -15.69 -8.90
C ASN A 18 -7.25 -15.27 -9.15
N PHE A 19 -7.50 -14.31 -10.06
CA PHE A 19 -8.86 -13.98 -10.50
C PHE A 19 -8.88 -13.12 -11.78
N PRO A 20 -9.84 -13.34 -12.68
CA PRO A 20 -9.92 -14.48 -13.59
C PRO A 20 -8.93 -14.41 -14.77
N GLU A 21 -8.12 -13.35 -14.88
CA GLU A 21 -7.24 -13.09 -16.04
C GLU A 21 -5.85 -12.52 -15.66
N PHE A 22 -5.61 -12.23 -14.37
CA PHE A 22 -4.35 -11.66 -13.89
C PHE A 22 -3.53 -12.72 -13.15
N ASP A 23 -2.61 -13.35 -13.88
CA ASP A 23 -1.76 -14.46 -13.45
C ASP A 23 -0.42 -13.94 -12.85
N TYR A 24 -0.47 -12.89 -12.03
CA TYR A 24 0.74 -12.18 -11.60
C TYR A 24 0.88 -12.06 -10.08
N ILE A 25 2.14 -12.17 -9.65
CA ILE A 25 2.61 -12.00 -8.27
C ILE A 25 3.02 -10.54 -8.11
N HIS A 26 2.43 -9.84 -7.14
CA HIS A 26 2.79 -8.46 -6.85
C HIS A 26 3.54 -8.35 -5.52
N LEU A 27 4.55 -7.49 -5.49
CA LEU A 27 5.04 -6.94 -4.23
C LEU A 27 4.12 -5.76 -3.87
N VAL A 28 3.58 -5.72 -2.66
CA VAL A 28 2.64 -4.69 -2.23
C VAL A 28 3.20 -3.94 -1.04
N SER A 29 3.36 -2.62 -1.17
CA SER A 29 3.70 -1.73 -0.06
C SER A 29 2.43 -1.05 0.47
N TYR A 30 2.27 -1.02 1.79
CA TYR A 30 1.12 -0.40 2.46
C TYR A 30 1.62 0.78 3.28
N LEU A 31 1.33 1.99 2.79
CA LEU A 31 1.65 3.23 3.47
C LEU A 31 0.45 3.64 4.35
N SER A 32 0.64 3.63 5.66
CA SER A 32 -0.36 4.15 6.62
C SER A 32 -0.31 5.67 6.61
N ILE A 33 -1.49 6.31 6.63
CA ILE A 33 -1.64 7.74 6.85
C ILE A 33 -2.35 7.93 8.18
N GLU A 34 -1.67 8.54 9.14
CA GLU A 34 -2.15 8.68 10.50
C GLU A 34 -2.19 10.15 10.91
N TYR A 35 -3.27 10.55 11.58
CA TYR A 35 -3.41 11.89 12.15
C TYR A 35 -3.82 11.79 13.61
N LYS A 36 -3.04 12.39 14.51
CA LYS A 36 -3.30 12.36 15.97
C LYS A 36 -3.60 10.94 16.48
N GLU A 37 -2.70 10.00 16.16
CA GLU A 37 -2.80 8.58 16.55
C GLU A 37 -4.01 7.83 15.96
N ARG A 38 -4.68 8.40 14.95
CA ARG A 38 -5.77 7.73 14.23
C ARG A 38 -5.37 7.45 12.80
N VAL A 39 -5.58 6.21 12.36
CA VAL A 39 -5.41 5.85 10.95
C VAL A 39 -6.53 6.48 10.14
N LEU A 40 -6.17 7.38 9.23
CA LEU A 40 -7.11 8.03 8.30
C LEU A 40 -7.30 7.21 7.02
N GLY A 41 -6.27 6.46 6.63
CA GLY A 41 -6.30 5.71 5.40
C GLY A 41 -5.01 4.93 5.17
N GLU A 42 -5.02 4.21 4.05
CA GLU A 42 -3.89 3.44 3.57
C GLU A 42 -3.73 3.65 2.08
N TYR A 43 -2.51 3.94 1.64
CA TYR A 43 -2.15 3.97 0.23
C TYR A 43 -1.36 2.70 -0.09
N ARG A 44 -1.83 1.90 -1.06
CA ARG A 44 -1.13 0.69 -1.47
C ARG A 44 -0.52 0.88 -2.84
N LEU A 45 0.71 0.41 -2.97
CA LEU A 45 1.46 0.38 -4.21
C LEU A 45 1.71 -1.07 -4.59
N TYR A 46 1.27 -1.45 -5.78
CA TYR A 46 1.49 -2.76 -6.37
C TYR A 46 2.66 -2.66 -7.33
N PHE A 47 3.69 -3.45 -7.07
CA PHE A 47 4.89 -3.51 -7.90
C PHE A 47 4.97 -4.85 -8.60
N THR A 48 5.48 -4.85 -9.83
CA THR A 48 5.98 -6.06 -10.48
C THR A 48 7.21 -6.58 -9.71
N LEU A 49 7.62 -7.82 -10.00
CA LEU A 49 8.84 -8.38 -9.40
C LEU A 49 10.14 -7.72 -9.94
N GLU A 50 10.08 -6.99 -11.04
CA GLU A 50 11.18 -6.15 -11.50
C GLU A 50 11.30 -4.83 -10.70
N GLY A 51 10.30 -4.50 -9.89
CA GLY A 51 10.25 -3.28 -9.08
C GLY A 51 9.56 -2.10 -9.76
N ASP A 52 8.96 -2.30 -10.93
CA ASP A 52 8.13 -1.29 -11.58
C ASP A 52 6.77 -1.18 -10.88
N VAL A 53 6.20 0.03 -10.82
CA VAL A 53 4.85 0.23 -10.29
C VAL A 53 3.85 -0.23 -11.34
N ASP A 54 3.04 -1.23 -10.99
CA ASP A 54 1.98 -1.76 -11.84
C ASP A 54 0.65 -1.04 -11.60
N ASP A 55 0.29 -0.84 -10.32
CA ASP A 55 -0.95 -0.16 -9.93
C ASP A 55 -0.86 0.46 -8.52
N SER A 56 -1.87 1.23 -8.14
CA SER A 56 -2.01 1.79 -6.79
C SER A 56 -3.46 2.06 -6.43
N ASP A 57 -3.80 1.88 -5.16
CA ASP A 57 -5.10 2.30 -4.62
C ASP A 57 -4.95 3.11 -3.33
N PHE A 58 -5.95 3.95 -3.08
CA PHE A 58 -6.06 4.72 -1.85
C PHE A 58 -7.39 4.42 -1.16
N ILE A 59 -7.31 4.03 0.10
CA ILE A 59 -8.46 3.69 0.92
C ILE A 59 -8.51 4.67 2.08
N MET A 60 -9.61 5.41 2.20
CA MET A 60 -9.93 6.20 3.40
C MET A 60 -10.90 5.45 4.30
N TYR A 61 -10.71 5.61 5.61
CA TYR A 61 -11.54 5.00 6.65
C TYR A 61 -12.52 6.01 7.27
#